data_AF-A0A7C4HDM6-F1
#
_entry.id   AF-A0A7C4HDM6-F1
#
_cell.length_a   1.000
_cell.length_b   1.000
_cell.length_c   1.000
_cell.angle_alpha   90.00
_cell.angle_beta   90.00
_cell.angle_gamma   90.00
#
_symmetry.space_group_name_H-M   'P 1'
#
loop_
_entity.id
_entity.type
_entity.pdbx_description
1 polymer ?
#
loop_
_entity_poly.entity_id
_entity_poly.type
_entity_poly.pdbx_seq_one_letter_code
_entity_poly.pdbx_strand_id
1 'polypeptide(L)' 'MKWIMRKCVKCNRYTLRQDICPKCGGELIVPHPPRFSPEDKYVELRLKMKIESNILNTNEKPFYCV' A
#
# COMPACT_ATOMS: atom_id res chain seq x y z
N MET A 1 5.84 17.34 -0.82
CA MET A 1 5.90 16.69 -2.15
C MET A 1 4.47 16.47 -2.62
N LYS A 2 4.14 16.93 -3.83
CA LYS A 2 2.84 16.67 -4.46
C LYS A 2 3.01 15.47 -5.39
N TRP A 3 2.36 14.35 -5.06
CA TRP A 3 2.39 13.14 -5.89
C TRP A 3 1.38 13.27 -7.03
N ILE A 4 1.87 13.44 -8.26
CA ILE A 4 1.04 13.68 -9.45
C ILE A 4 0.67 12.36 -10.14
N MET A 5 1.61 11.41 -10.19
CA MET A 5 1.39 10.13 -10.85
C MET A 5 0.37 9.28 -10.09
N ARG A 6 -0.56 8.66 -10.83
CA ARG A 6 -1.57 7.73 -10.34
C ARG A 6 -1.47 6.40 -11.08
N LYS A 7 -1.93 5.32 -10.43
CA LYS A 7 -2.04 3.99 -11.00
C LYS A 7 -3.47 3.49 -10.87
N CYS A 8 -4.01 2.90 -11.93
CA CYS A 8 -5.32 2.29 -11.89
C CYS A 8 -5.29 0.94 -11.19
N VAL A 9 -6.21 0.71 -10.25
CA VAL A 9 -6.34 -0.57 -9.52
C VAL A 9 -6.81 -1.71 -10.43
N LYS A 10 -7.64 -1.40 -11.43
CA LYS A 10 -8.25 -2.42 -12.32
C LYS A 10 -7.36 -2.85 -13.48
N CYS A 11 -6.71 -1.91 -14.17
CA CYS A 11 -5.92 -2.19 -15.37
C CYS A 11 -4.41 -1.97 -15.21
N ASN A 12 -3.94 -1.58 -14.02
CA ASN A 12 -2.54 -1.32 -13.69
C ASN A 12 -1.82 -0.25 -14.54
N ARG A 13 -2.53 0.52 -15.37
CA ARG A 13 -1.97 1.60 -16.18
C ARG A 13 -1.70 2.84 -15.31
N TYR A 14 -0.58 3.50 -15.59
CA TYR A 14 -0.22 4.78 -14.98
C TYR A 14 -0.87 5.95 -15.73
N THR A 15 -1.23 7.00 -15.00
CA THR A 15 -1.80 8.23 -15.56
C THR A 15 -1.48 9.43 -14.69
N LEU A 16 -1.59 10.63 -15.26
CA LEU A 16 -1.52 11.91 -14.54
C LEU A 16 -2.92 12.47 -14.23
N ARG A 17 -3.99 11.88 -14.79
CA ARG A 17 -5.36 12.21 -14.41
C ARG A 17 -5.57 11.84 -12.94
N GLN A 18 -6.35 12.63 -12.22
CA GLN A 18 -6.59 12.45 -10.79
C GLN A 18 -7.96 11.83 -10.50
N ASP A 19 -8.90 11.93 -11.44
CA ASP A 19 -10.28 11.53 -11.20
C ASP A 19 -10.49 10.04 -11.52
N ILE A 20 -10.32 9.64 -12.79
CA ILE A 20 -10.70 8.30 -13.27
C ILE A 20 -9.68 7.81 -14.32
N CYS A 21 -9.45 6.48 -14.36
CA CYS A 21 -8.62 5.88 -15.41
C CYS A 21 -9.22 6.11 -16.81
N PRO A 22 -8.47 6.70 -17.76
CA PRO A 22 -8.97 6.99 -19.11
C PRO A 22 -9.23 5.75 -19.96
N LYS A 23 -8.74 4.57 -19.57
CA LYS A 23 -8.90 3.32 -20.34
C LYS A 23 -10.09 2.49 -19.88
N CYS A 24 -10.24 2.31 -18.57
CA CYS A 24 -11.18 1.32 -18.02
C CYS A 24 -12.18 1.90 -17.01
N GLY A 25 -12.14 3.22 -16.75
CA GLY A 25 -13.04 3.84 -15.79
C GLY A 25 -12.75 3.51 -14.31
N GLY A 26 -11.66 2.79 -14.02
CA GLY A 26 -11.34 2.32 -12.67
C GLY A 26 -10.73 3.40 -11.79
N GLU A 27 -10.81 3.17 -10.48
CA GLU A 27 -10.24 4.03 -9.45
C GLU A 27 -8.72 4.16 -9.56
N LEU A 28 -8.23 5.33 -9.16
CA LEU A 28 -6.83 5.75 -9.27
C LEU A 28 -6.20 5.93 -7.89
N ILE A 29 -5.14 5.19 -7.62
CA ILE A 29 -4.36 5.27 -6.38
C ILE A 29 -3.01 5.95 -6.62
N VAL A 30 -2.38 6.43 -5.55
CA VAL A 30 -1.00 6.88 -5.63
C VAL A 30 -0.07 5.66 -5.60
N PRO A 31 0.82 5.47 -6.59
CA PRO A 31 1.70 4.31 -6.64
C PRO A 31 2.93 4.44 -5.75
N HIS A 32 3.24 5.64 -5.25
CA HIS A 32 4.41 5.87 -4.42
C HIS A 32 4.19 5.26 -3.03
N PRO A 33 5.19 4.54 -2.49
CA PRO A 33 5.09 3.99 -1.15
C PRO A 33 5.02 5.11 -0.09
N PRO A 34 4.49 4.80 1.11
CA PRO A 34 4.55 5.72 2.24
C PRO A 34 6.01 6.01 2.62
N ARG A 35 6.25 7.18 3.22
CA ARG A 35 7.60 7.53 3.70
C ARG A 35 8.03 6.57 4.79
N PHE A 36 9.26 6.09 4.70
CA PHE A 36 9.90 5.30 5.73
C PHE A 36 10.46 6.20 6.83
N SER A 37 10.31 5.79 8.09
CA SER A 37 10.93 6.42 9.26
C SER A 37 11.62 5.32 10.08
N PRO A 38 12.89 5.49 10.48
CA PRO A 38 13.58 4.52 11.32
C PRO A 38 12.91 4.31 12.69
N GLU A 39 12.33 5.36 13.27
CA GLU A 39 11.71 5.32 14.60
C GLU A 39 10.28 4.74 14.58
N ASP A 40 9.58 4.88 13.45
CA ASP A 40 8.22 4.38 13.18
C ASP A 40 7.28 4.24 14.41
N LYS A 41 6.84 5.39 14.94
CA LYS A 41 6.00 5.50 16.15
C LYS A 41 4.69 4.70 16.13
N TYR A 42 4.23 4.27 14.95
CA TYR A 42 2.95 3.59 14.77
C TYR A 42 3.10 2.13 14.32
N VAL A 43 4.26 1.50 14.51
CA VAL A 43 4.50 0.09 14.17
C VAL A 43 3.47 -0.82 14.84
N GLU A 44 3.29 -0.69 16.15
CA GLU A 44 2.39 -1.57 16.91
C GLU A 44 0.95 -1.51 16.41
N LEU A 45 0.45 -0.31 16.11
CA LEU A 45 -0.91 -0.12 15.59
C LEU A 45 -1.07 -0.77 14.21
N ARG A 46 -0.10 -0.59 13.30
CA ARG A 46 -0.14 -1.23 11.97
C ARG A 46 -0.04 -2.74 12.06
N LEU A 47 0.73 -3.28 13.00
CA LEU A 47 0.83 -4.72 13.22
C LEU A 47 -0.49 -5.29 13.74
N LYS A 48 -1.09 -4.66 14.76
CA LYS A 48 -2.40 -5.06 15.30
C LYS A 48 -3.47 -5.09 14.22
N MET A 49 -3.59 -4.02 13.42
CA MET A 49 -4.54 -3.98 12.29
C MET A 49 -4.30 -5.11 11.27
N LYS A 50 -3.04 -5.42 10.94
CA LYS A 50 -2.72 -6.51 10.01
C LYS A 50 -3.09 -7.89 10.58
N ILE A 51 -2.88 -8.11 11.88
CA ILE A 51 -3.27 -9.34 12.57
C ILE A 51 -4.80 -9.47 12.60
N GLU A 52 -5.52 -8.41 12.98
CA GLU A 52 -6.99 -8.40 12.99
C GLU A 52 -7.59 -8.63 11.59
N SER A 53 -6.99 -8.05 10.55
CA SER A 53 -7.37 -8.30 9.15
C SER A 53 -6.93 -9.67 8.61
N ASN A 54 -6.33 -10.51 9.45
CA ASN A 54 -5.84 -11.85 9.12
C ASN A 54 -4.82 -11.88 7.94
N ILE A 55 -4.08 -10.79 7.73
CA ILE A 55 -3.04 -10.67 6.70
C ILE A 55 -1.71 -11.29 7.17
N LEU A 56 -1.46 -11.31 8.48
CA LEU A 56 -0.27 -11.86 9.09
C LEU A 56 -0.64 -12.99 10.05
N ASN A 57 -0.11 -14.19 9.79
CA ASN A 57 -0.23 -15.32 10.71
C ASN A 57 0.93 -15.28 11.71
N THR A 58 0.63 -15.17 13.01
CA THR A 58 1.63 -15.12 14.08
C THR A 58 2.23 -16.49 14.41
N ASN A 59 1.66 -17.57 13.86
CA ASN A 59 2.04 -18.95 14.16
C ASN A 59 3.19 -19.46 13.27
N GLU A 60 3.59 -18.68 12.26
CA GLU A 60 4.67 -19.03 11.35
C GLU A 60 5.93 -18.27 11.75
N LYS A 61 6.97 -18.98 12.20
CA LYS A 61 8.28 -18.38 12.41
C LYS A 61 8.77 -17.90 11.03
N PRO A 62 9.13 -16.62 10.87
CA PRO A 62 9.60 -16.14 9.57
C PRO A 62 10.83 -16.92 9.14
N PHE A 63 10.92 -17.29 7.86
CA PHE A 63 11.98 -18.15 7.28
C PHE A 63 13.41 -17.69 7.59
N TYR A 64 13.61 -16.41 7.92
CA TYR A 64 14.92 -15.82 8.25
C TYR A 64 15.31 -15.91 9.73
N CYS A 65 14.41 -16.34 10.60
CA CYS A 65 14.74 -16.63 12.00
C CYS A 65 15.05 -18.12 12.12
N VAL A 66 16.32 -18.49 11.90
CA VAL A 66 16.86 -19.81 12.31
C VAL A 66 16.58 -20.04 13.79
#